data_AF-A0A2J6PQA8-F1
#
_entry.id   AF-A0A2J6PQA8-F1
#
_cell.length_a   1.000
_cell.length_b   1.000
_cell.length_c   1.000
_cell.angle_alpha   90.00
_cell.angle_beta   90.00
_cell.angle_gamma   90.00
#
_symmetry.space_group_name_H-M   'P 1'
#
loop_
_entity.id
_entity.type
_entity.pdbx_description
1 polymer ?
#
loop_
_entity_poly.entity_id
_entity_poly.type
_entity_poly.pdbx_seq_one_letter_code
_entity_poly.pdbx_strand_id
1 'polypeptide(L)'
;MLVNAVASTDEYSDANAYNKNEKFYADPLVYTPSDGLTGKLVASKTLDAPFASVDSNCNDVEGTVDITGTLVIDFSTDIMYFFAKGYFNGLTGHKELFKGFTSFVSGFPVEIGGPSDNYPTRYFVGGTVLQRPGFTTVDDSIIASFCGHCDGFNFTGMLVAVSKTSATVTSVMAMGVSPGAPSPQATVYTEGSGGKGGIWQSEMGLSTDLANNRIIFPTGNGDGIGVNNGLNVKPASGKIPITTLGSTIVNFGVDPFAGKLTQQDYFQPLNYAKLNSGDRDISSSGVSLLDSTTFSGGGVNRVGISGSKAGIVYVVDADNLGGYRMGVNFLQEITFKGSFYAGLGSYPLEGGYIYMCTTGQALQAWALTTDALGRPKFKFAAETNFTLGCHSTPTVTTLNGTPGTGVVWMADSSKGLVAFHAVPVGGLLVEIPVMRTGGLMKYQRPVFGNNRAYVQSGANVMAVGGTPGPVTYS
;
A
#
# COMPACT_ATOMS: atom_id res chain seq x y z
N MET A 1 13.57 -16.29 0.85
CA MET A 1 14.38 -15.09 0.56
C MET A 1 13.86 -13.96 1.40
N LEU A 2 14.69 -13.42 2.31
CA LEU A 2 14.43 -12.16 2.99
C LEU A 2 15.12 -11.06 2.18
N VAL A 3 14.54 -9.88 2.12
CA VAL A 3 15.07 -8.79 1.31
C VAL A 3 15.33 -7.59 2.20
N ASN A 4 16.55 -7.05 2.14
CA ASN A 4 16.91 -5.81 2.82
C ASN A 4 17.53 -4.85 1.80
N ALA A 5 17.11 -3.59 1.87
CA ALA A 5 17.71 -2.47 1.15
C ALA A 5 18.51 -1.67 2.19
N VAL A 6 19.84 -1.75 2.11
CA VAL A 6 20.72 -1.07 3.06
C VAL A 6 21.57 -0.08 2.27
N ALA A 7 21.53 1.19 2.66
CA ALA A 7 22.57 2.13 2.27
C ALA A 7 23.86 1.66 2.95
N SER A 8 24.86 1.24 2.18
CA SER A 8 26.11 0.72 2.74
C SER A 8 26.91 1.87 3.37
N THR A 9 26.76 2.08 4.67
CA THR A 9 27.77 2.81 5.44
C THR A 9 28.73 1.78 6.03
N ASP A 10 29.55 1.16 5.20
CA ASP A 10 30.70 0.38 5.69
C ASP A 10 31.79 1.37 6.13
N GLU A 11 31.68 1.88 7.36
CA GLU A 11 32.83 2.49 8.04
C GLU A 11 33.79 1.37 8.45
N TYR A 12 34.72 1.02 7.56
CA TYR A 12 35.98 0.42 7.98
C TYR A 12 36.77 1.52 8.71
N SER A 13 36.88 1.37 10.03
CA SER A 13 37.71 2.24 10.85
C SER A 13 39.18 2.03 10.52
N ASP A 14 39.73 2.87 9.65
CA ASP A 14 41.16 3.17 9.68
C ASP A 14 41.34 4.67 9.88
N ALA A 15 41.76 5.01 11.09
CA ALA A 15 42.09 6.37 11.47
C ALA A 15 43.37 6.77 10.73
N ASN A 16 43.25 7.53 9.64
CA ASN A 16 44.02 8.75 9.37
C ASN A 16 43.73 9.29 7.96
N ALA A 17 43.49 10.61 7.90
CA ALA A 17 43.40 11.46 6.72
C ALA A 17 42.10 11.43 5.88
N TYR A 18 41.02 12.04 6.39
CA TYR A 18 39.97 12.61 5.53
C TYR A 18 39.62 14.05 5.93
N ASN A 19 39.42 14.87 4.90
CA ASN A 19 39.12 16.29 4.93
C ASN A 19 37.73 16.53 5.56
N LYS A 20 37.65 17.35 6.62
CA LYS A 20 36.38 17.66 7.32
C LYS A 20 35.35 18.44 6.47
N ASN A 21 35.68 18.75 5.22
CA ASN A 21 34.81 19.45 4.27
C ASN A 21 34.25 18.56 3.14
N GLU A 22 34.57 17.26 3.10
CA GLU A 22 33.92 16.31 2.18
C GLU A 22 32.69 15.68 2.84
N LYS A 23 31.50 16.13 2.45
CA LYS A 23 30.26 15.39 2.66
C LYS A 23 30.05 14.50 1.43
N PHE A 24 30.24 13.19 1.58
CA PHE A 24 29.78 12.23 0.58
C PHE A 24 28.25 12.25 0.57
N TYR A 25 27.66 12.75 -0.51
CA TYR A 25 26.22 12.71 -0.72
C TYR A 25 25.87 11.36 -1.35
N ALA A 26 25.23 10.52 -0.54
CA ALA A 26 24.58 9.25 -0.89
C ALA A 26 25.50 8.16 -1.47
N ASP A 27 25.94 7.23 -0.62
CA ASP A 27 26.49 5.95 -1.07
C ASP A 27 25.44 5.17 -1.88
N PRO A 28 25.86 4.42 -2.92
CA PRO A 28 24.92 3.69 -3.74
C PRO A 28 24.28 2.56 -2.92
N LEU A 29 22.96 2.44 -3.01
CA LEU A 29 22.21 1.42 -2.28
C LEU A 29 22.57 0.03 -2.82
N VAL A 30 22.85 -0.92 -1.91
CA VAL A 30 23.07 -2.32 -2.26
C VAL A 30 21.85 -3.13 -1.88
N TYR A 31 21.18 -3.67 -2.90
CA TYR A 31 20.10 -4.64 -2.76
C TYR A 31 20.70 -5.98 -2.32
N THR A 32 20.30 -6.54 -1.17
CA THR A 32 20.93 -7.75 -0.56
C THR A 32 19.91 -8.80 -0.09
N PRO A 33 19.37 -9.63 -0.99
CA PRO A 33 18.54 -10.76 -0.60
C PRO A 33 19.34 -11.77 0.19
N SER A 34 18.75 -12.32 1.25
CA SER A 34 19.36 -13.32 2.11
C SER A 34 18.50 -14.57 2.25
N ASP A 35 19.14 -15.68 2.55
CA ASP A 35 18.48 -16.91 2.93
C ASP A 35 17.82 -16.74 4.30
N GLY A 36 16.53 -17.07 4.40
CA GLY A 36 15.76 -16.82 5.62
C GLY A 36 16.17 -17.72 6.79
N LEU A 37 16.80 -18.87 6.53
CA LEU A 37 17.23 -19.79 7.57
C LEU A 37 18.59 -19.38 8.17
N THR A 38 19.53 -19.04 7.30
CA THR A 38 20.96 -18.87 7.61
C THR A 38 21.42 -17.40 7.63
N GLY A 39 20.64 -16.49 7.04
CA GLY A 39 21.05 -15.10 6.83
C GLY A 39 22.11 -14.92 5.74
N LYS A 40 22.50 -15.98 5.03
CA LYS A 40 23.52 -15.90 3.97
C LYS A 40 23.01 -15.05 2.81
N LEU A 41 23.82 -14.11 2.34
CA LEU A 41 23.56 -13.33 1.13
C LEU A 41 23.37 -14.26 -0.08
N VAL A 42 22.27 -14.07 -0.81
CA VAL A 42 21.88 -14.83 -2.01
C VAL A 42 22.39 -14.13 -3.27
N ALA A 43 22.22 -12.82 -3.35
CA ALA A 43 22.67 -11.99 -4.47
C ALA A 43 22.90 -10.56 -3.98
N SER A 44 23.60 -9.75 -4.76
CA SER A 44 23.69 -8.31 -4.53
C SER A 44 23.66 -7.50 -5.81
N LYS A 45 23.04 -6.32 -5.78
CA LYS A 45 23.08 -5.37 -6.89
C LYS A 45 23.16 -3.93 -6.37
N THR A 46 24.10 -3.18 -6.93
CA THR A 46 24.24 -1.74 -6.70
C THR A 46 23.27 -0.99 -7.60
N LEU A 47 22.51 -0.06 -7.03
CA LEU A 47 21.57 0.79 -7.76
C LEU A 47 22.16 2.19 -8.01
N ASP A 48 21.45 2.99 -8.80
CA ASP A 48 21.75 4.42 -8.96
C ASP A 48 21.66 5.15 -7.62
N ALA A 49 22.27 6.33 -7.54
CA ALA A 49 22.21 7.15 -6.33
C ALA A 49 20.75 7.45 -5.93
N PRO A 50 20.38 7.21 -4.65
CA PRO A 50 19.02 7.40 -4.18
C PRO A 50 18.67 8.88 -4.12
N PHE A 51 17.38 9.19 -4.16
CA PHE A 51 16.88 10.57 -4.07
C PHE A 51 17.12 11.14 -2.67
N ALA A 52 17.68 12.33 -2.51
CA ALA A 52 17.93 12.90 -1.19
C ALA A 52 16.63 13.42 -0.55
N SER A 53 16.34 13.04 0.69
CA SER A 53 15.11 13.45 1.37
C SER A 53 14.99 14.98 1.50
N VAL A 54 16.13 15.68 1.62
CA VAL A 54 16.18 17.16 1.69
C VAL A 54 15.59 17.83 0.44
N ASP A 55 15.67 17.19 -0.73
CA ASP A 55 15.14 17.73 -1.99
C ASP A 55 13.62 17.55 -2.09
N SER A 56 13.01 16.75 -1.21
CA SER A 56 11.55 16.63 -1.10
C SER A 56 10.93 17.54 -0.04
N ASN A 57 11.75 18.14 0.85
CA ASN A 57 11.29 18.83 2.05
C ASN A 57 10.28 18.00 2.89
N CYS A 58 10.45 16.67 2.92
CA CYS A 58 9.58 15.72 3.59
C CYS A 58 10.37 14.93 4.64
N ASN A 59 9.85 14.88 5.87
CA ASN A 59 10.51 14.25 7.00
C ASN A 59 10.03 12.81 7.26
N ASP A 60 9.24 12.23 6.35
CA ASP A 60 8.72 10.86 6.51
C ASP A 60 9.81 9.80 6.33
N VAL A 61 10.84 10.08 5.52
CA VAL A 61 12.00 9.22 5.28
C VAL A 61 13.26 10.04 5.47
N GLU A 62 14.13 9.64 6.40
CA GLU A 62 15.36 10.37 6.71
C GLU A 62 16.52 10.00 5.78
N GLY A 63 17.36 10.96 5.41
CA GLY A 63 18.54 10.76 4.58
C GLY A 63 18.22 10.65 3.09
N THR A 64 17.74 9.49 2.65
CA THR A 64 17.52 9.17 1.23
C THR A 64 16.26 8.35 0.99
N VAL A 65 15.61 8.56 -0.14
CA VAL A 65 14.40 7.89 -0.61
C VAL A 65 14.74 7.07 -1.85
N ASP A 66 14.45 5.77 -1.81
CA ASP A 66 14.68 4.87 -2.94
C ASP A 66 13.55 3.83 -3.08
N ILE A 67 13.82 2.56 -2.77
CA ILE A 67 12.82 1.49 -2.75
C ILE A 67 11.98 1.63 -1.48
N THR A 68 10.79 2.19 -1.63
CA THR A 68 9.84 2.37 -0.53
C THR A 68 8.64 1.42 -0.60
N GLY A 69 8.23 0.99 -1.79
CA GLY A 69 7.16 -0.01 -1.95
C GLY A 69 7.66 -1.46 -1.84
N THR A 70 6.74 -2.36 -1.46
CA THR A 70 7.01 -3.80 -1.48
C THR A 70 7.20 -4.31 -2.91
N LEU A 71 8.27 -5.08 -3.11
CA LEU A 71 8.60 -5.75 -4.36
C LEU A 71 7.68 -6.93 -4.71
N VAL A 72 7.74 -7.38 -5.97
CA VAL A 72 7.06 -8.60 -6.45
C VAL A 72 8.09 -9.55 -7.03
N ILE A 73 7.94 -10.83 -6.73
CA ILE A 73 8.70 -11.92 -7.34
C ILE A 73 7.73 -12.70 -8.24
N ASP A 74 8.04 -12.78 -9.53
CA ASP A 74 7.37 -13.66 -10.47
C ASP A 74 8.00 -15.05 -10.36
N PHE A 75 7.32 -15.96 -9.65
CA PHE A 75 7.79 -17.33 -9.41
C PHE A 75 7.87 -18.18 -10.68
N SER A 76 7.26 -17.78 -11.79
CA SER A 76 7.36 -18.55 -13.04
C SER A 76 8.67 -18.30 -13.76
N THR A 77 9.29 -17.15 -13.52
CA THR A 77 10.52 -16.71 -14.19
C THR A 77 11.68 -16.46 -13.22
N ASP A 78 11.42 -16.59 -11.91
CA ASP A 78 12.32 -16.21 -10.81
C ASP A 78 12.82 -14.76 -10.92
N ILE A 79 11.98 -13.89 -11.49
CA ILE A 79 12.28 -12.49 -11.70
C ILE A 79 11.69 -11.65 -10.57
N MET A 80 12.52 -10.80 -9.96
CA MET A 80 12.07 -9.79 -9.02
C MET A 80 11.94 -8.40 -9.67
N TYR A 81 10.79 -7.78 -9.51
CA TYR A 81 10.56 -6.40 -9.91
C TYR A 81 10.58 -5.47 -8.69
N PHE A 82 10.98 -4.22 -8.85
CA PHE A 82 10.82 -3.18 -7.83
C PHE A 82 10.74 -1.78 -8.49
N PHE A 83 10.45 -0.76 -7.69
CA PHE A 83 10.54 0.64 -8.11
C PHE A 83 11.60 1.31 -7.25
N ALA A 84 12.49 2.06 -7.89
CA ALA A 84 13.57 2.79 -7.26
C ALA A 84 13.36 4.29 -7.51
N LYS A 85 13.76 5.12 -6.56
CA LYS A 85 13.72 6.58 -6.71
C LYS A 85 15.15 7.09 -6.69
N GLY A 86 15.54 7.72 -7.80
CA GLY A 86 16.85 8.31 -7.95
C GLY A 86 16.80 9.55 -8.83
N TYR A 87 17.97 10.12 -9.08
CA TYR A 87 18.10 11.29 -9.94
C TYR A 87 18.25 10.91 -11.42
N PHE A 88 17.59 11.67 -12.28
CA PHE A 88 17.77 11.54 -13.72
C PHE A 88 19.22 11.82 -14.12
N ASN A 89 19.84 10.89 -14.86
CA ASN A 89 21.26 10.92 -15.23
C ASN A 89 22.23 11.17 -14.06
N GLY A 90 21.84 10.85 -12.81
CA GLY A 90 22.65 11.10 -11.62
C GLY A 90 22.83 12.59 -11.27
N LEU A 91 22.03 13.49 -11.86
CA LEU A 91 22.11 14.92 -11.60
C LEU A 91 21.30 15.29 -10.35
N THR A 92 21.98 15.74 -9.29
CA THR A 92 21.34 16.21 -8.05
C THR A 92 20.42 17.42 -8.29
N GLY A 93 19.33 17.51 -7.52
CA GLY A 93 18.34 18.60 -7.57
C GLY A 93 16.94 18.14 -7.99
N HIS A 94 15.97 19.06 -8.03
CA HIS A 94 14.54 18.79 -8.27
C HIS A 94 14.18 18.28 -9.69
N LYS A 95 15.13 17.70 -10.43
CA LYS A 95 14.89 17.28 -11.82
C LYS A 95 14.21 15.93 -11.92
N GLU A 96 13.40 15.90 -12.96
CA GLU A 96 12.32 14.98 -13.22
C GLU A 96 12.84 13.60 -13.60
N LEU A 97 12.31 12.55 -12.94
CA LEU A 97 11.84 11.28 -13.49
C LEU A 97 12.05 10.15 -12.46
N PHE A 98 11.08 9.25 -12.36
CA PHE A 98 11.24 8.01 -11.58
C PHE A 98 11.91 6.97 -12.47
N LYS A 99 12.80 6.22 -11.85
CA LYS A 99 13.45 5.08 -12.45
C LYS A 99 12.76 3.80 -11.96
N GLY A 100 11.83 3.21 -12.74
CA GLY A 100 11.27 1.87 -12.47
C GLY A 100 12.26 0.74 -12.82
N PHE A 101 13.08 0.29 -11.86
CA PHE A 101 14.29 -0.50 -12.13
C PHE A 101 14.27 -1.90 -11.43
N THR A 102 15.27 -2.76 -11.70
CA THR A 102 15.11 -4.06 -12.39
C THR A 102 15.42 -5.35 -11.60
N SER A 103 15.00 -6.50 -12.15
CA SER A 103 15.76 -7.78 -12.11
C SER A 103 16.87 -7.84 -13.17
N PHE A 104 17.76 -8.82 -13.12
CA PHE A 104 18.88 -9.04 -14.05
C PHE A 104 18.50 -9.36 -15.52
N VAL A 105 17.49 -8.70 -16.09
CA VAL A 105 16.86 -9.04 -17.38
C VAL A 105 17.01 -7.89 -18.37
N SER A 106 17.27 -8.25 -19.63
CA SER A 106 17.42 -7.30 -20.75
C SER A 106 16.19 -6.42 -20.93
N GLY A 107 16.40 -5.16 -21.34
CA GLY A 107 15.33 -4.17 -21.57
C GLY A 107 14.94 -3.38 -20.33
N PHE A 108 15.19 -3.94 -19.14
CA PHE A 108 15.17 -3.15 -17.92
C PHE A 108 16.54 -2.52 -17.69
N PRO A 109 16.57 -1.29 -17.20
CA PRO A 109 15.46 -0.59 -16.55
C PRO A 109 14.50 0.23 -17.40
N VAL A 110 13.28 0.45 -16.89
CA VAL A 110 12.25 1.27 -17.55
C VAL A 110 12.07 2.59 -16.81
N GLU A 111 12.30 3.68 -17.52
CA GLU A 111 12.00 5.02 -17.01
C GLU A 111 10.49 5.27 -17.02
N ILE A 112 9.96 5.80 -15.92
CA ILE A 112 8.55 6.15 -15.82
C ILE A 112 8.39 7.65 -16.09
N GLY A 113 7.65 7.97 -17.15
CA GLY A 113 7.42 9.33 -17.58
C GLY A 113 6.31 9.44 -18.62
N GLY A 114 6.09 10.66 -19.11
CA GLY A 114 5.16 10.95 -20.18
C GLY A 114 3.78 11.43 -19.74
N PRO A 115 2.90 11.74 -20.72
CA PRO A 115 1.54 12.19 -20.46
C PRO A 115 0.66 11.05 -19.94
N SER A 116 -0.37 11.40 -19.18
CA SER A 116 -1.44 10.47 -18.81
C SER A 116 -2.36 10.20 -20.00
N ASP A 117 -2.79 8.96 -20.13
CA ASP A 117 -3.71 8.47 -21.18
C ASP A 117 -5.07 9.18 -21.10
N ASN A 118 -5.55 9.47 -19.90
CA ASN A 118 -6.87 10.09 -19.68
C ASN A 118 -6.87 11.63 -19.77
N TYR A 119 -5.70 12.27 -19.75
CA TYR A 119 -5.59 13.70 -19.97
C TYR A 119 -4.17 14.10 -20.38
N PRO A 120 -3.85 14.23 -21.68
CA PRO A 120 -2.47 14.39 -22.15
C PRO A 120 -1.71 15.63 -21.69
N THR A 121 -2.37 16.58 -21.03
CA THR A 121 -1.72 17.77 -20.41
C THR A 121 -1.37 17.56 -18.94
N ARG A 122 -1.67 16.38 -18.38
CA ARG A 122 -1.23 15.93 -17.06
C ARG A 122 -0.10 14.91 -17.27
N TYR A 123 1.04 15.18 -16.65
CA TYR A 123 2.26 14.40 -16.86
C TYR A 123 2.70 13.71 -15.59
N PHE A 124 3.32 12.54 -15.75
CA PHE A 124 4.07 11.92 -14.69
C PHE A 124 5.35 12.72 -14.42
N VAL A 125 5.43 13.37 -13.25
CA VAL A 125 6.58 14.16 -12.83
C VAL A 125 7.23 13.50 -11.64
N GLY A 126 8.35 12.80 -11.87
CA GLY A 126 8.90 11.94 -10.83
C GLY A 126 9.49 12.65 -9.62
N GLY A 127 9.85 13.92 -9.72
CA GLY A 127 10.28 14.71 -8.57
C GLY A 127 9.18 14.91 -7.52
N THR A 128 7.91 14.95 -7.95
CA THR A 128 6.79 15.40 -7.09
C THR A 128 5.98 14.25 -6.46
N VAL A 129 6.14 13.03 -6.98
CA VAL A 129 5.44 11.84 -6.50
C VAL A 129 6.38 10.89 -5.72
N LEU A 130 5.79 9.90 -5.05
CA LEU A 130 6.42 8.82 -4.29
C LEU A 130 5.65 7.51 -4.53
N GLN A 131 6.38 6.43 -4.75
CA GLN A 131 5.83 5.09 -4.86
C GLN A 131 5.80 4.47 -3.46
N ARG A 132 4.63 4.32 -2.85
CA ARG A 132 4.48 3.77 -1.48
C ARG A 132 3.82 2.40 -1.43
N PRO A 133 2.73 2.15 -2.17
CA PRO A 133 2.05 0.86 -2.11
C PRO A 133 2.95 -0.29 -2.59
N GLY A 134 2.73 -1.50 -2.08
CA GLY A 134 3.18 -2.68 -2.80
C GLY A 134 2.55 -2.69 -4.20
N PHE A 135 3.35 -2.88 -5.23
CA PHE A 135 2.80 -2.99 -6.59
C PHE A 135 2.36 -4.44 -6.84
N THR A 136 1.68 -4.68 -7.96
CA THR A 136 1.15 -6.00 -8.31
C THR A 136 1.50 -6.36 -9.75
N THR A 137 1.24 -7.60 -10.12
CA THR A 137 1.30 -8.05 -11.51
C THR A 137 -0.04 -8.63 -11.94
N VAL A 138 -0.51 -8.25 -13.12
CA VAL A 138 -1.66 -8.87 -13.80
C VAL A 138 -1.16 -9.28 -15.19
N ASP A 139 -1.06 -10.58 -15.41
CA ASP A 139 -0.45 -11.16 -16.62
C ASP A 139 0.93 -10.55 -16.92
N ASP A 140 1.09 -9.89 -18.07
CA ASP A 140 2.34 -9.23 -18.48
C ASP A 140 2.54 -7.84 -17.82
N SER A 141 1.55 -7.31 -17.13
CA SER A 141 1.60 -5.94 -16.60
C SER A 141 2.07 -5.89 -15.15
N ILE A 142 3.17 -5.16 -14.91
CA ILE A 142 3.55 -4.63 -13.60
C ILE A 142 2.75 -3.35 -13.36
N ILE A 143 1.99 -3.28 -12.27
CA ILE A 143 1.13 -2.14 -11.98
C ILE A 143 1.54 -1.50 -10.68
N ALA A 144 1.98 -0.25 -10.76
CA ALA A 144 2.37 0.55 -9.62
C ALA A 144 1.57 1.84 -9.52
N SER A 145 1.49 2.37 -8.30
CA SER A 145 0.73 3.57 -8.01
C SER A 145 1.55 4.56 -7.21
N PHE A 146 1.27 5.84 -7.42
CA PHE A 146 2.07 6.94 -6.91
C PHE A 146 1.21 7.97 -6.20
N CYS A 147 1.75 8.55 -5.13
CA CYS A 147 1.16 9.63 -4.34
C CYS A 147 2.11 10.83 -4.27
N GLY A 148 1.72 11.92 -3.63
CA GLY A 148 2.62 13.06 -3.40
C GLY A 148 3.71 12.74 -2.38
N HIS A 149 4.83 13.45 -2.48
CA HIS A 149 5.84 13.48 -1.42
C HIS A 149 5.42 14.48 -0.33
N CYS A 150 4.92 13.99 0.82
CA CYS A 150 4.37 14.82 1.91
C CYS A 150 3.34 15.89 1.46
N ASP A 151 2.68 15.70 0.31
CA ASP A 151 1.79 16.69 -0.31
C ASP A 151 2.37 18.10 -0.53
N GLY A 152 3.70 18.25 -0.49
CA GLY A 152 4.41 19.53 -0.59
C GLY A 152 4.53 20.08 -2.02
N PHE A 153 4.33 19.22 -3.02
CA PHE A 153 4.45 19.58 -4.43
C PHE A 153 3.09 19.66 -5.14
N ASN A 154 3.09 20.25 -6.33
CA ASN A 154 2.02 20.14 -7.30
C ASN A 154 2.09 18.76 -7.94
N PHE A 155 1.36 17.83 -7.36
CA PHE A 155 1.31 16.44 -7.83
C PHE A 155 -0.11 16.03 -8.20
N THR A 156 -0.20 14.99 -9.02
CA THR A 156 -1.42 14.23 -9.25
C THR A 156 -1.11 12.77 -8.97
N GLY A 157 -2.03 12.06 -8.31
CA GLY A 157 -1.89 10.61 -8.14
C GLY A 157 -1.85 9.92 -9.50
N MET A 158 -0.93 8.99 -9.68
CA MET A 158 -0.73 8.27 -10.95
C MET A 158 -0.83 6.77 -10.72
N LEU A 159 -1.49 6.08 -11.63
CA LEU A 159 -1.47 4.63 -11.76
C LEU A 159 -0.74 4.29 -13.07
N VAL A 160 0.29 3.46 -12.99
CA VAL A 160 1.19 3.18 -14.11
C VAL A 160 1.24 1.67 -14.34
N ALA A 161 1.15 1.26 -15.59
CA ALA A 161 1.39 -0.10 -16.04
C ALA A 161 2.67 -0.17 -16.89
N VAL A 162 3.49 -1.20 -16.64
CA VAL A 162 4.73 -1.50 -17.37
C VAL A 162 4.70 -2.96 -17.81
N SER A 163 4.99 -3.22 -19.07
CA SER A 163 5.05 -4.59 -19.61
C SER A 163 6.34 -5.29 -19.17
N LYS A 164 6.22 -6.51 -18.61
CA LYS A 164 7.35 -7.39 -18.25
C LYS A 164 8.12 -7.82 -19.50
N THR A 165 7.42 -8.10 -20.59
CA THR A 165 8.01 -8.65 -21.82
C THR A 165 8.66 -7.58 -22.68
N SER A 166 7.97 -6.47 -22.94
CA SER A 166 8.49 -5.39 -23.81
C SER A 166 9.36 -4.38 -23.07
N ALA A 167 9.33 -4.37 -21.73
CA ALA A 167 10.00 -3.38 -20.90
C ALA A 167 9.62 -1.93 -21.30
N THR A 168 8.33 -1.67 -21.45
CA THR A 168 7.80 -0.33 -21.79
C THR A 168 6.63 0.06 -20.91
N VAL A 169 6.46 1.37 -20.68
CA VAL A 169 5.26 1.92 -20.04
C VAL A 169 4.09 1.75 -20.99
N THR A 170 3.11 0.93 -20.60
CA THR A 170 1.94 0.62 -21.43
C THR A 170 0.78 1.56 -21.14
N SER A 171 0.66 2.09 -19.91
CA SER A 171 -0.43 2.98 -19.54
C SER A 171 -0.08 3.86 -18.35
N VAL A 172 -0.60 5.09 -18.34
CA VAL A 172 -0.48 6.05 -17.23
C VAL A 172 -1.84 6.72 -17.03
N MET A 173 -2.44 6.57 -15.85
CA MET A 173 -3.73 7.17 -15.52
C MET A 173 -3.59 8.19 -14.38
N ALA A 174 -4.04 9.42 -14.62
CA ALA A 174 -4.08 10.49 -13.63
C ALA A 174 -5.39 10.45 -12.82
N MET A 175 -5.30 10.50 -11.49
CA MET A 175 -6.46 10.40 -10.60
C MET A 175 -7.29 11.69 -10.50
N GLY A 176 -6.75 12.82 -10.99
CA GLY A 176 -7.40 14.12 -10.95
C GLY A 176 -7.16 14.95 -12.20
N VAL A 177 -8.17 15.05 -13.06
CA VAL A 177 -8.13 15.76 -14.34
C VAL A 177 -9.35 16.68 -14.54
N SER A 178 -9.25 17.60 -15.50
CA SER A 178 -10.33 18.54 -15.87
C SER A 178 -11.62 17.79 -16.24
N PRO A 179 -12.83 18.33 -15.98
CA PRO A 179 -13.13 19.66 -15.45
C PRO A 179 -13.10 19.77 -13.92
N GLY A 180 -12.99 18.66 -13.18
CA GLY A 180 -13.10 18.68 -11.73
C GLY A 180 -11.82 19.04 -10.98
N ALA A 181 -10.65 18.86 -11.60
CA ALA A 181 -9.35 19.26 -11.05
C ALA A 181 -8.91 20.63 -11.61
N PRO A 182 -8.03 21.38 -10.91
CA PRO A 182 -7.53 22.67 -11.40
C PRO A 182 -6.99 22.60 -12.83
N SER A 183 -7.50 23.43 -13.74
CA SER A 183 -7.15 23.42 -15.15
C SER A 183 -6.85 24.83 -15.65
N PRO A 184 -5.72 25.08 -16.34
CA PRO A 184 -4.64 24.12 -16.64
C PRO A 184 -3.90 23.64 -15.39
N GLN A 185 -3.04 22.60 -15.51
CA GLN A 185 -2.11 22.28 -14.41
C GLN A 185 -1.27 23.51 -14.12
N ALA A 186 -1.16 23.91 -12.85
CA ALA A 186 -0.14 24.88 -12.49
C ALA A 186 1.24 24.30 -12.87
N THR A 187 2.13 25.12 -13.43
CA THR A 187 3.47 24.69 -13.81
C THR A 187 4.48 24.86 -12.68
N VAL A 188 4.10 25.58 -11.63
CA VAL A 188 4.90 25.72 -10.42
C VAL A 188 4.80 24.42 -9.62
N TYR A 189 5.83 23.59 -9.71
CA TYR A 189 5.80 22.26 -9.10
C TYR A 189 5.98 22.31 -7.57
N THR A 190 6.55 23.39 -7.04
CA THR A 190 6.86 23.58 -5.60
C THR A 190 5.67 24.05 -4.76
N GLU A 191 4.53 24.31 -5.39
CA GLU A 191 3.31 24.74 -4.69
C GLU A 191 2.34 23.57 -4.61
N GLY A 192 1.82 23.25 -3.42
CA GLY A 192 0.92 22.12 -3.18
C GLY A 192 -0.48 22.23 -3.79
N SER A 193 -0.60 22.72 -5.04
CA SER A 193 -1.83 23.11 -5.75
C SER A 193 -2.26 22.14 -6.87
N GLY A 194 -1.61 20.98 -6.99
CA GLY A 194 -1.84 20.02 -8.09
C GLY A 194 -3.04 19.10 -7.93
N GLY A 195 -3.56 18.53 -9.03
CA GLY A 195 -4.76 17.68 -9.07
C GLY A 195 -4.66 16.40 -8.25
N LYS A 196 -4.81 16.50 -6.92
CA LYS A 196 -4.57 15.43 -5.96
C LYS A 196 -5.57 14.27 -6.10
N GLY A 197 -5.24 13.18 -5.42
CA GLY A 197 -5.84 11.85 -5.56
C GLY A 197 -4.76 10.78 -5.43
N GLY A 198 -3.74 11.03 -4.59
CA GLY A 198 -2.56 10.19 -4.47
C GLY A 198 -2.90 8.79 -3.93
N ILE A 199 -2.22 7.77 -4.41
CA ILE A 199 -2.48 6.38 -4.02
C ILE A 199 -1.34 5.92 -3.11
N TRP A 200 -1.54 5.96 -1.79
CA TRP A 200 -0.48 5.73 -0.80
C TRP A 200 -0.72 4.53 0.12
N GLN A 201 -1.99 4.18 0.36
CA GLN A 201 -2.48 2.93 0.95
C GLN A 201 -1.82 2.47 2.26
N SER A 202 -1.15 3.35 3.00
CA SER A 202 -0.26 2.96 4.11
C SER A 202 0.64 1.77 3.76
N GLU A 203 1.19 1.78 2.54
CA GLU A 203 2.08 0.76 1.95
C GLU A 203 1.44 -0.64 1.82
N MET A 204 0.11 -0.72 1.91
CA MET A 204 -0.61 -1.89 1.47
C MET A 204 -0.42 -2.09 -0.04
N GLY A 205 -0.41 -3.36 -0.47
CA GLY A 205 -0.36 -3.68 -1.90
C GLY A 205 -1.64 -3.26 -2.63
N LEU A 206 -1.57 -3.05 -3.94
CA LEU A 206 -2.77 -2.92 -4.77
C LEU A 206 -3.61 -4.20 -4.71
N SER A 207 -4.85 -4.09 -4.24
CA SER A 207 -5.76 -5.22 -4.18
C SER A 207 -6.07 -5.71 -5.59
N THR A 208 -5.77 -6.98 -5.86
CA THR A 208 -5.77 -7.55 -7.21
C THR A 208 -6.76 -8.69 -7.29
N ASP A 209 -7.71 -8.61 -8.23
CA ASP A 209 -8.67 -9.65 -8.53
C ASP A 209 -8.32 -10.26 -9.89
N LEU A 210 -7.35 -11.18 -9.87
CA LEU A 210 -6.78 -11.80 -11.07
C LEU A 210 -7.83 -12.53 -11.90
N ALA A 211 -8.87 -13.11 -11.27
CA ALA A 211 -9.95 -13.78 -12.01
C ALA A 211 -10.74 -12.83 -12.94
N ASN A 212 -10.68 -11.52 -12.69
CA ASN A 212 -11.37 -10.50 -13.47
C ASN A 212 -10.42 -9.46 -14.09
N ASN A 213 -9.10 -9.71 -14.06
CA ASN A 213 -8.06 -8.81 -14.57
C ASN A 213 -8.25 -7.35 -14.14
N ARG A 214 -8.40 -7.14 -12.83
CA ARG A 214 -8.66 -5.81 -12.28
C ARG A 214 -7.98 -5.58 -10.95
N ILE A 215 -7.82 -4.32 -10.62
CA ILE A 215 -7.27 -3.84 -9.37
C ILE A 215 -8.25 -2.88 -8.70
N ILE A 216 -8.27 -2.89 -7.38
CA ILE A 216 -9.14 -2.04 -6.57
C ILE A 216 -8.29 -1.33 -5.52
N PHE A 217 -8.41 -0.01 -5.45
CA PHE A 217 -7.60 0.79 -4.54
C PHE A 217 -8.32 2.07 -4.11
N PRO A 218 -7.97 2.64 -2.95
CA PRO A 218 -8.44 3.93 -2.51
C PRO A 218 -7.49 5.06 -2.91
N THR A 219 -8.06 6.23 -3.20
CA THR A 219 -7.31 7.45 -3.50
C THR A 219 -7.36 8.46 -2.36
N GLY A 220 -6.30 9.25 -2.27
CA GLY A 220 -6.10 10.27 -1.24
C GLY A 220 -6.95 11.51 -1.47
N ASN A 221 -6.62 12.59 -0.76
CA ASN A 221 -7.36 13.86 -0.89
C ASN A 221 -7.38 14.29 -2.36
N GLY A 222 -8.55 14.66 -2.87
CA GLY A 222 -8.68 15.40 -4.12
C GLY A 222 -8.58 16.90 -3.90
N ASP A 223 -8.32 17.65 -4.96
CA ASP A 223 -8.43 19.11 -4.94
C ASP A 223 -9.79 19.58 -5.47
N GLY A 224 -10.33 20.63 -4.86
CA GLY A 224 -11.67 21.15 -5.13
C GLY A 224 -12.82 20.21 -4.75
N ILE A 225 -14.01 20.54 -5.23
CA ILE A 225 -15.26 19.80 -4.97
C ILE A 225 -15.42 18.57 -5.88
N GLY A 226 -14.59 18.42 -6.92
CA GLY A 226 -14.67 17.32 -7.89
C GLY A 226 -15.96 17.30 -8.74
N VAL A 227 -16.04 16.35 -9.67
CA VAL A 227 -17.18 16.26 -10.62
C VAL A 227 -18.52 15.92 -9.97
N ASN A 228 -18.49 15.21 -8.83
CA ASN A 228 -19.69 14.90 -8.06
C ASN A 228 -20.14 16.08 -7.16
N ASN A 229 -19.44 17.22 -7.21
CA ASN A 229 -19.79 18.54 -6.64
C ASN A 229 -20.54 18.50 -5.29
N GLY A 230 -20.05 17.66 -4.37
CA GLY A 230 -20.52 17.54 -3.00
C GLY A 230 -22.00 17.20 -2.85
N LEU A 231 -22.66 17.78 -1.84
CA LEU A 231 -24.05 17.45 -1.48
C LEU A 231 -25.10 17.96 -2.48
N ASN A 232 -24.69 18.76 -3.47
CA ASN A 232 -25.59 19.51 -4.35
C ASN A 232 -25.90 18.79 -5.69
N VAL A 233 -25.51 17.53 -5.87
CA VAL A 233 -25.69 16.79 -7.15
C VAL A 233 -26.58 15.56 -7.03
N LYS A 234 -27.20 15.20 -8.15
CA LYS A 234 -27.91 13.94 -8.39
C LYS A 234 -27.00 12.73 -8.10
N PRO A 235 -27.57 11.57 -7.70
CA PRO A 235 -26.83 10.32 -7.67
C PRO A 235 -26.11 10.03 -8.98
N ALA A 236 -24.89 9.49 -8.90
CA ALA A 236 -24.04 9.17 -10.04
C ALA A 236 -23.65 7.69 -9.99
N SER A 237 -23.84 7.00 -11.12
CA SER A 237 -23.50 5.59 -11.25
C SER A 237 -21.99 5.39 -11.27
N GLY A 238 -21.51 4.40 -10.53
CA GLY A 238 -20.10 4.02 -10.52
C GLY A 238 -19.59 3.51 -11.87
N LYS A 239 -20.49 2.97 -12.70
CA LYS A 239 -20.19 2.45 -14.04
C LYS A 239 -19.92 3.53 -15.09
N ILE A 240 -20.02 4.81 -14.72
CA ILE A 240 -19.64 5.94 -15.56
C ILE A 240 -18.34 6.51 -14.98
N PRO A 241 -17.20 6.44 -15.71
CA PRO A 241 -15.94 6.99 -15.25
C PRO A 241 -16.05 8.48 -14.86
N ILE A 242 -15.26 8.89 -13.87
CA ILE A 242 -15.23 10.27 -13.36
C ILE A 242 -13.82 10.82 -13.43
N THR A 243 -13.69 12.12 -13.65
CA THR A 243 -12.38 12.76 -13.86
C THR A 243 -11.64 13.12 -12.57
N THR A 244 -12.30 13.03 -11.41
CA THR A 244 -11.70 13.33 -10.11
C THR A 244 -11.99 12.24 -9.10
N LEU A 245 -10.96 11.50 -8.74
CA LEU A 245 -10.98 10.41 -7.79
C LEU A 245 -10.36 10.88 -6.47
N GLY A 246 -10.96 11.87 -5.80
CA GLY A 246 -10.53 12.29 -4.47
C GLY A 246 -11.31 11.54 -3.39
N SER A 247 -10.64 10.96 -2.40
CA SER A 247 -11.22 10.13 -1.34
C SER A 247 -12.18 9.07 -1.88
N THR A 248 -11.74 8.27 -2.86
CA THR A 248 -12.60 7.37 -3.65
C THR A 248 -12.01 5.96 -3.70
N ILE A 249 -12.82 4.92 -3.47
CA ILE A 249 -12.43 3.54 -3.78
C ILE A 249 -12.72 3.34 -5.26
N VAL A 250 -11.74 2.92 -6.05
CA VAL A 250 -11.88 2.80 -7.50
C VAL A 250 -11.45 1.42 -7.96
N ASN A 251 -12.16 0.91 -8.97
CA ASN A 251 -11.85 -0.31 -9.69
C ASN A 251 -11.31 0.06 -11.09
N PHE A 252 -10.10 -0.41 -11.39
CA PHE A 252 -9.51 -0.34 -12.74
C PHE A 252 -9.36 -1.74 -13.32
N GLY A 253 -9.88 -1.92 -14.53
CA GLY A 253 -9.55 -3.06 -15.38
C GLY A 253 -8.16 -2.92 -15.97
N VAL A 254 -7.52 -4.06 -16.18
CA VAL A 254 -6.21 -4.20 -16.79
C VAL A 254 -6.39 -5.05 -18.04
N ASP A 255 -6.08 -4.50 -19.21
CA ASP A 255 -6.04 -5.31 -20.41
C ASP A 255 -4.88 -6.32 -20.29
N PRO A 256 -5.16 -7.64 -20.33
CA PRO A 256 -4.17 -8.67 -20.05
C PRO A 256 -3.06 -8.77 -21.12
N PHE A 257 -3.28 -8.19 -22.31
CA PHE A 257 -2.34 -8.25 -23.43
C PHE A 257 -1.61 -6.92 -23.63
N ALA A 258 -2.36 -5.82 -23.66
CA ALA A 258 -1.84 -4.49 -23.95
C ALA A 258 -1.42 -3.73 -22.69
N GLY A 259 -1.79 -4.20 -21.49
CA GLY A 259 -1.52 -3.51 -20.23
C GLY A 259 -2.17 -2.13 -20.14
N LYS A 260 -3.29 -1.93 -20.83
CA LYS A 260 -4.07 -0.69 -20.80
C LYS A 260 -5.00 -0.67 -19.60
N LEU A 261 -5.00 0.45 -18.89
CA LEU A 261 -5.78 0.64 -17.68
C LEU A 261 -7.09 1.36 -18.01
N THR A 262 -8.22 0.84 -17.51
CA THR A 262 -9.54 1.44 -17.73
C THR A 262 -10.32 1.54 -16.43
N GLN A 263 -10.82 2.73 -16.08
CA GLN A 263 -11.71 2.88 -14.93
C GLN A 263 -13.04 2.17 -15.20
N GLN A 264 -13.41 1.23 -14.34
CA GLN A 264 -14.61 0.39 -14.49
C GLN A 264 -15.72 0.74 -13.48
N ASP A 265 -15.34 1.10 -12.26
CA ASP A 265 -16.29 1.38 -11.19
C ASP A 265 -15.65 2.27 -10.11
N TYR A 266 -16.48 2.90 -9.27
CA TYR A 266 -16.00 3.63 -8.11
C TYR A 266 -17.04 3.67 -6.98
N PHE A 267 -16.58 3.86 -5.74
CA PHE A 267 -17.38 4.25 -4.59
C PHE A 267 -16.79 5.54 -4.03
N GLN A 268 -17.61 6.58 -3.93
CA GLN A 268 -17.21 7.83 -3.28
C GLN A 268 -18.13 8.09 -2.08
N PRO A 269 -17.59 8.27 -0.86
CA PRO A 269 -18.40 8.45 0.33
C PRO A 269 -19.12 9.80 0.30
N LEU A 270 -20.28 9.89 0.95
CA LEU A 270 -21.11 11.10 0.97
C LEU A 270 -20.37 12.34 1.46
N ASN A 271 -19.42 12.17 2.37
CA ASN A 271 -18.64 13.22 2.99
C ASN A 271 -17.26 13.42 2.33
N TYR A 272 -16.98 12.86 1.14
CA TYR A 272 -15.66 12.92 0.49
C TYR A 272 -15.09 14.34 0.40
N ALA A 273 -15.92 15.35 0.14
CA ALA A 273 -15.47 16.74 0.06
C ALA A 273 -14.93 17.26 1.41
N LYS A 274 -15.53 16.85 2.53
CA LYS A 274 -15.03 17.13 3.89
C LYS A 274 -13.78 16.32 4.21
N LEU A 275 -13.69 15.09 3.70
CA LEU A 275 -12.49 14.28 3.86
C LEU A 275 -11.30 14.95 3.15
N ASN A 276 -11.48 15.32 1.89
CA ASN A 276 -10.47 16.02 1.08
C ASN A 276 -9.99 17.32 1.73
N SER A 277 -10.91 18.17 2.20
CA SER A 277 -10.54 19.48 2.78
C SER A 277 -9.92 19.38 4.17
N GLY A 278 -10.19 18.30 4.90
CA GLY A 278 -9.70 18.09 6.27
C GLY A 278 -8.41 17.29 6.38
N ASP A 279 -7.79 16.92 5.26
CA ASP A 279 -6.75 15.89 5.20
C ASP A 279 -7.20 14.60 5.92
N ARG A 280 -8.39 14.11 5.55
CA ARG A 280 -9.01 12.93 6.17
C ARG A 280 -9.30 11.80 5.19
N ASP A 281 -8.52 11.72 4.11
CA ASP A 281 -8.74 10.79 3.01
C ASP A 281 -8.80 9.31 3.41
N ILE A 282 -9.29 8.52 2.45
CA ILE A 282 -9.48 7.08 2.59
C ILE A 282 -8.28 6.25 2.12
N SER A 283 -7.24 6.85 1.52
CA SER A 283 -6.04 6.12 1.07
C SER A 283 -5.03 5.93 2.21
N SER A 284 -5.41 6.27 3.45
CA SER A 284 -4.68 5.90 4.65
C SER A 284 -4.82 4.45 5.07
N SER A 285 -5.64 3.71 4.34
CA SER A 285 -5.70 2.26 4.31
C SER A 285 -5.65 1.85 2.85
N GLY A 286 -5.11 0.68 2.53
CA GLY A 286 -5.44 0.04 1.26
C GLY A 286 -6.85 -0.55 1.30
N VAL A 287 -7.31 -1.03 0.14
CA VAL A 287 -8.53 -1.86 0.08
C VAL A 287 -8.13 -3.30 0.37
N SER A 288 -8.77 -3.95 1.35
CA SER A 288 -8.63 -5.39 1.58
C SER A 288 -9.80 -6.13 0.93
N LEU A 289 -9.51 -7.00 -0.04
CA LEU A 289 -10.47 -7.94 -0.59
C LEU A 289 -10.53 -9.18 0.30
N LEU A 290 -11.72 -9.53 0.76
CA LEU A 290 -11.92 -10.66 1.66
C LEU A 290 -12.13 -11.97 0.89
N ASP A 291 -11.87 -13.10 1.55
CA ASP A 291 -12.12 -14.44 1.00
C ASP A 291 -13.61 -14.61 0.67
N SER A 292 -13.91 -14.74 -0.62
CA SER A 292 -15.28 -14.86 -1.13
C SER A 292 -15.99 -16.15 -0.72
N THR A 293 -15.28 -17.15 -0.21
CA THR A 293 -15.89 -18.39 0.28
C THR A 293 -16.57 -18.22 1.64
N THR A 294 -16.13 -17.23 2.43
CA THR A 294 -16.69 -16.93 3.76
C THR A 294 -17.41 -15.60 3.79
N PHE A 295 -16.80 -14.55 3.25
CA PHE A 295 -17.28 -13.17 3.36
C PHE A 295 -18.15 -12.81 2.14
N SER A 296 -19.20 -13.60 1.89
CA SER A 296 -20.15 -13.43 0.80
C SER A 296 -21.58 -13.73 1.25
N GLY A 297 -22.58 -13.36 0.45
CA GLY A 297 -23.99 -13.58 0.74
C GLY A 297 -24.90 -12.45 0.27
N GLY A 298 -26.21 -12.73 0.17
CA GLY A 298 -27.20 -11.71 -0.19
C GLY A 298 -26.96 -11.02 -1.54
N GLY A 299 -26.29 -11.71 -2.47
CA GLY A 299 -25.90 -11.18 -3.78
C GLY A 299 -24.52 -10.51 -3.84
N VAL A 300 -23.80 -10.41 -2.72
CA VAL A 300 -22.42 -9.91 -2.66
C VAL A 300 -21.46 -11.10 -2.74
N ASN A 301 -20.63 -11.16 -3.79
CA ASN A 301 -19.64 -12.24 -3.93
C ASN A 301 -18.27 -11.86 -3.36
N ARG A 302 -17.94 -10.55 -3.35
CA ARG A 302 -16.62 -10.06 -2.96
C ARG A 302 -16.76 -8.79 -2.13
N VAL A 303 -16.30 -8.85 -0.89
CA VAL A 303 -16.30 -7.71 0.03
C VAL A 303 -14.96 -7.00 -0.05
N GLY A 304 -15.00 -5.68 -0.25
CA GLY A 304 -13.85 -4.79 -0.10
C GLY A 304 -13.99 -3.94 1.16
N ILE A 305 -12.88 -3.70 1.86
CA ILE A 305 -12.85 -2.83 3.05
C ILE A 305 -11.71 -1.82 2.96
N SER A 306 -11.99 -0.55 3.23
CA SER A 306 -10.97 0.52 3.33
C SER A 306 -11.24 1.43 4.53
N GLY A 307 -10.20 1.72 5.31
CA GLY A 307 -10.23 2.73 6.38
C GLY A 307 -9.90 4.15 5.90
N SER A 308 -10.06 5.13 6.78
CA SER A 308 -9.73 6.54 6.52
C SER A 308 -9.06 7.22 7.72
N LYS A 309 -8.34 8.31 7.46
CA LYS A 309 -7.77 9.18 8.50
C LYS A 309 -8.84 9.78 9.42
N ALA A 310 -10.10 9.79 9.00
CA ALA A 310 -11.26 10.19 9.81
C ALA A 310 -11.67 9.17 10.88
N GLY A 311 -11.08 7.97 10.88
CA GLY A 311 -11.55 6.88 11.74
C GLY A 311 -12.81 6.19 11.18
N ILE A 312 -13.12 6.38 9.91
CA ILE A 312 -14.27 5.75 9.25
C ILE A 312 -13.76 4.60 8.38
N VAL A 313 -14.38 3.43 8.52
CA VAL A 313 -14.16 2.26 7.68
C VAL A 313 -15.39 2.04 6.79
N TYR A 314 -15.13 1.86 5.50
CA TYR A 314 -16.14 1.61 4.49
C TYR A 314 -16.07 0.14 4.04
N VAL A 315 -17.19 -0.57 4.16
CA VAL A 315 -17.38 -1.93 3.65
C VAL A 315 -18.24 -1.85 2.40
N VAL A 316 -17.71 -2.33 1.28
CA VAL A 316 -18.30 -2.20 -0.06
C VAL A 316 -18.40 -3.56 -0.76
N ASP A 317 -19.35 -3.67 -1.67
CA ASP A 317 -19.35 -4.73 -2.68
C ASP A 317 -18.32 -4.38 -3.76
N ALA A 318 -17.25 -5.18 -3.85
CA ALA A 318 -16.15 -4.96 -4.79
C ALA A 318 -16.51 -5.29 -6.25
N ASP A 319 -17.60 -6.03 -6.49
CA ASP A 319 -18.11 -6.32 -7.84
C ASP A 319 -18.97 -5.17 -8.37
N ASN A 320 -19.52 -4.36 -7.45
CA ASN A 320 -20.38 -3.24 -7.78
C ASN A 320 -20.24 -2.11 -6.75
N LEU A 321 -19.22 -1.26 -6.90
CA LEU A 321 -18.91 -0.20 -5.94
C LEU A 321 -20.03 0.86 -5.83
N GLY A 322 -20.88 0.98 -6.86
CA GLY A 322 -22.16 1.68 -6.78
C GLY A 322 -22.12 3.20 -6.92
N GLY A 323 -20.95 3.81 -7.08
CA GLY A 323 -20.79 5.23 -7.41
C GLY A 323 -20.97 6.17 -6.23
N TYR A 324 -21.73 7.24 -6.46
CA TYR A 324 -21.98 8.30 -5.48
C TYR A 324 -23.48 8.47 -5.25
N ARG A 325 -23.91 8.40 -3.98
CA ARG A 325 -25.31 8.57 -3.53
C ARG A 325 -26.34 7.58 -4.11
N MET A 326 -25.93 6.47 -4.71
CA MET A 326 -26.88 5.48 -5.26
C MET A 326 -27.51 4.60 -4.18
N GLY A 327 -26.86 4.42 -3.02
CA GLY A 327 -27.39 3.70 -1.86
C GLY A 327 -27.51 2.18 -1.99
N VAL A 328 -27.34 1.61 -3.19
CA VAL A 328 -27.66 0.20 -3.46
C VAL A 328 -26.57 -0.80 -3.08
N ASN A 329 -25.28 -0.42 -3.06
CA ASN A 329 -24.17 -1.36 -2.89
C ASN A 329 -23.17 -1.00 -1.77
N PHE A 330 -23.56 -0.04 -0.94
CA PHE A 330 -22.85 0.25 0.29
C PHE A 330 -23.28 -0.75 1.37
N LEU A 331 -22.33 -1.50 1.94
CA LEU A 331 -22.64 -2.56 2.90
C LEU A 331 -22.68 -2.01 4.32
N GLN A 332 -21.65 -1.26 4.71
CA GLN A 332 -21.52 -0.78 6.08
C GLN A 332 -20.54 0.39 6.22
N GLU A 333 -20.87 1.32 7.11
CA GLU A 333 -19.92 2.28 7.69
C GLU A 333 -19.63 1.86 9.13
N ILE A 334 -18.36 1.90 9.54
CA ILE A 334 -17.96 1.66 10.92
C ILE A 334 -17.09 2.82 11.39
N THR A 335 -17.48 3.43 12.51
CA THR A 335 -16.75 4.56 13.11
C THR A 335 -15.88 4.08 14.25
N PHE A 336 -14.61 4.44 14.19
CA PHE A 336 -13.58 4.20 15.18
C PHE A 336 -13.14 5.52 15.82
N LYS A 337 -12.56 5.39 17.01
CA LYS A 337 -11.78 6.48 17.61
C LYS A 337 -10.38 6.50 16.99
N GLY A 338 -9.87 7.69 16.67
CA GLY A 338 -8.53 7.84 16.11
C GLY A 338 -8.47 7.63 14.60
N SER A 339 -7.28 7.72 14.03
CA SER A 339 -7.07 7.65 12.57
C SER A 339 -6.59 6.27 12.14
N PHE A 340 -7.03 5.82 10.96
CA PHE A 340 -6.45 4.64 10.30
C PHE A 340 -5.19 5.02 9.53
N TYR A 341 -4.12 4.28 9.77
CA TYR A 341 -2.85 4.34 9.04
C TYR A 341 -2.32 2.91 8.84
N ALA A 342 -3.20 2.00 8.43
CA ALA A 342 -2.96 0.58 8.31
C ALA A 342 -4.01 -0.05 7.39
N GLY A 343 -3.72 -1.22 6.83
CA GLY A 343 -4.72 -2.07 6.22
C GLY A 343 -5.47 -2.91 7.26
N LEU A 344 -6.17 -3.94 6.76
CA LEU A 344 -6.99 -4.85 7.55
C LEU A 344 -6.50 -6.30 7.39
N GLY A 345 -6.62 -7.09 8.45
CA GLY A 345 -6.45 -8.54 8.39
C GLY A 345 -7.79 -9.25 8.50
N SER A 346 -7.92 -10.45 7.93
CA SER A 346 -9.14 -11.25 8.02
C SER A 346 -8.84 -12.71 8.36
N TYR A 347 -9.81 -13.36 8.99
CA TYR A 347 -9.77 -14.77 9.35
C TYR A 347 -11.08 -15.43 8.91
N PRO A 348 -11.07 -16.25 7.83
CA PRO A 348 -12.31 -16.82 7.27
C PRO A 348 -12.87 -18.01 8.06
N LEU A 349 -12.08 -18.65 8.92
CA LEU A 349 -12.56 -19.81 9.68
C LEU A 349 -13.39 -19.37 10.89
N GLU A 350 -14.05 -20.35 11.53
CA GLU A 350 -14.73 -20.17 12.82
C GLU A 350 -15.78 -19.04 12.82
N GLY A 351 -16.46 -18.87 11.68
CA GLY A 351 -17.54 -17.90 11.51
C GLY A 351 -17.10 -16.56 10.91
N GLY A 352 -15.80 -16.33 10.71
CA GLY A 352 -15.30 -15.15 10.00
C GLY A 352 -15.08 -13.94 10.91
N TYR A 353 -13.86 -13.41 10.90
CA TYR A 353 -13.49 -12.19 11.62
C TYR A 353 -12.65 -11.26 10.74
N ILE A 354 -12.72 -9.97 11.04
CA ILE A 354 -11.79 -8.96 10.54
C ILE A 354 -11.14 -8.23 11.71
N TYR A 355 -9.90 -7.81 11.51
CA TYR A 355 -9.08 -7.14 12.53
C TYR A 355 -8.63 -5.78 12.04
N MET A 356 -8.86 -4.78 12.88
CA MET A 356 -8.62 -3.37 12.55
C MET A 356 -8.03 -2.66 13.75
N CYS A 357 -7.11 -1.74 13.49
CA CYS A 357 -6.54 -0.92 14.54
C CYS A 357 -6.29 0.50 14.05
N THR A 358 -6.79 1.47 14.80
CA THR A 358 -6.47 2.88 14.64
C THR A 358 -5.29 3.25 15.54
N THR A 359 -4.54 4.28 15.13
CA THR A 359 -3.33 4.72 15.85
C THR A 359 -3.63 5.03 17.31
N GLY A 360 -2.87 4.42 18.22
CA GLY A 360 -2.99 4.61 19.65
C GLY A 360 -4.21 3.94 20.30
N GLN A 361 -4.96 3.09 19.58
CA GLN A 361 -6.10 2.34 20.12
C GLN A 361 -5.78 0.84 20.26
N ALA A 362 -6.72 0.09 20.83
CA ALA A 362 -6.66 -1.37 20.87
C ALA A 362 -6.85 -1.96 19.46
N LEU A 363 -6.25 -3.12 19.21
CA LEU A 363 -6.61 -3.94 18.05
C LEU A 363 -8.02 -4.49 18.31
N GLN A 364 -8.92 -4.31 17.35
CA GLN A 364 -10.31 -4.74 17.47
C GLN A 364 -10.62 -5.87 16.50
N ALA A 365 -11.34 -6.88 17.00
CA ALA A 365 -11.92 -7.96 16.20
C ALA A 365 -13.40 -7.69 15.97
N TRP A 366 -13.83 -7.84 14.72
CA TRP A 366 -15.22 -7.69 14.32
C TRP A 366 -15.67 -8.99 13.63
N ALA A 367 -16.71 -9.61 14.19
CA ALA A 367 -17.26 -10.86 13.68
C ALA A 367 -18.16 -10.59 12.46
N LEU A 368 -18.07 -11.48 11.47
CA LEU A 368 -18.99 -11.51 10.34
C LEU A 368 -20.42 -11.81 10.85
N THR A 369 -21.37 -11.05 10.31
CA THR A 369 -22.81 -11.21 10.45
C THR A 369 -23.43 -10.86 9.10
N THR A 370 -24.76 -10.94 8.99
CA THR A 370 -25.46 -10.48 7.80
C THR A 370 -26.46 -9.38 8.11
N ASP A 371 -26.79 -8.55 7.12
CA ASP A 371 -27.96 -7.68 7.16
C ASP A 371 -29.26 -8.44 6.86
N ALA A 372 -30.38 -7.71 6.82
CA ALA A 372 -31.70 -8.30 6.54
C ALA A 372 -31.83 -8.91 5.13
N LEU A 373 -30.93 -8.57 4.20
CA LEU A 373 -30.86 -9.12 2.84
C LEU A 373 -29.85 -10.27 2.75
N GLY A 374 -29.23 -10.68 3.87
CA GLY A 374 -28.20 -11.72 3.89
C GLY A 374 -26.82 -11.23 3.42
N ARG A 375 -26.62 -9.91 3.27
CA ARG A 375 -25.33 -9.36 2.81
C ARG A 375 -24.34 -9.25 3.97
N PRO A 376 -23.03 -9.46 3.75
CA PRO A 376 -22.01 -9.37 4.78
C PRO A 376 -22.01 -8.02 5.53
N LYS A 377 -21.96 -8.10 6.85
CA LYS A 377 -21.73 -6.99 7.79
C LYS A 377 -20.82 -7.46 8.92
N PHE A 378 -20.31 -6.52 9.70
CA PHE A 378 -19.40 -6.80 10.78
C PHE A 378 -19.89 -6.16 12.08
N LYS A 379 -19.82 -6.94 13.17
CA LYS A 379 -20.21 -6.50 14.52
C LYS A 379 -18.99 -6.60 15.43
N PHE A 380 -18.77 -5.57 16.26
CA PHE A 380 -17.71 -5.60 17.25
C PHE A 380 -17.83 -6.85 18.12
N ALA A 381 -16.73 -7.60 18.22
CA ALA A 381 -16.67 -8.85 18.96
C ALA A 381 -15.74 -8.74 20.17
N ALA A 382 -14.58 -8.11 19.99
CA ALA A 382 -13.56 -8.00 21.02
C ALA A 382 -12.51 -6.95 20.69
N GLU A 383 -11.67 -6.64 21.68
CA GLU A 383 -10.45 -5.87 21.48
C GLU A 383 -9.30 -6.37 22.37
N THR A 384 -8.10 -5.84 22.19
CA THR A 384 -6.98 -6.06 23.10
C THR A 384 -7.15 -5.28 24.40
N ASN A 385 -6.61 -5.78 25.52
CA ASN A 385 -6.66 -5.09 26.82
C ASN A 385 -5.65 -3.93 26.96
N PHE A 386 -4.87 -3.66 25.91
CA PHE A 386 -3.95 -2.53 25.84
C PHE A 386 -4.00 -1.90 24.45
N THR A 387 -3.49 -0.67 24.36
CA THR A 387 -3.36 0.07 23.11
C THR A 387 -2.05 -0.25 22.41
N LEU A 388 -2.08 -0.06 21.09
CA LEU A 388 -0.97 -0.28 20.17
C LEU A 388 -0.68 1.02 19.42
N GLY A 389 0.53 1.14 18.87
CA GLY A 389 0.90 2.25 17.98
C GLY A 389 0.15 2.21 16.64
N CYS A 390 -0.08 1.01 16.11
CA CYS A 390 -0.91 0.74 14.92
C CYS A 390 -0.64 1.63 13.70
N HIS A 391 0.40 1.25 12.97
CA HIS A 391 0.73 1.79 11.64
C HIS A 391 0.96 0.67 10.61
N SER A 392 0.46 -0.53 10.87
CA SER A 392 0.83 -1.75 10.15
C SER A 392 -0.41 -2.61 9.94
N THR A 393 -0.51 -3.28 8.80
CA THR A 393 -1.62 -4.17 8.49
C THR A 393 -1.53 -5.46 9.32
N PRO A 394 -2.59 -5.86 10.04
CA PRO A 394 -2.63 -7.15 10.73
C PRO A 394 -2.40 -8.29 9.75
N THR A 395 -1.52 -9.23 10.11
CA THR A 395 -1.29 -10.44 9.30
C THR A 395 -1.86 -11.63 10.03
N VAL A 396 -2.71 -12.43 9.37
CA VAL A 396 -3.37 -13.58 9.98
C VAL A 396 -2.79 -14.86 9.41
N THR A 397 -2.42 -15.79 10.29
CA THR A 397 -1.88 -17.10 9.93
C THR A 397 -2.72 -18.23 10.52
N THR A 398 -2.67 -19.40 9.90
CA THR A 398 -3.22 -20.65 10.45
C THR A 398 -2.22 -21.78 10.28
N LEU A 399 -2.40 -22.88 11.01
CA LEU A 399 -1.73 -24.13 10.72
C LEU A 399 -2.48 -24.86 9.60
N ASN A 400 -2.08 -24.64 8.36
CA ASN A 400 -2.64 -25.30 7.17
C ASN A 400 -4.18 -25.23 7.08
N GLY A 401 -4.77 -24.08 7.45
CA GLY A 401 -6.23 -23.90 7.43
C GLY A 401 -6.99 -24.64 8.53
N THR A 402 -6.31 -25.13 9.58
CA THR A 402 -6.96 -25.86 10.68
C THR A 402 -7.72 -24.87 11.60
N PRO A 403 -9.04 -25.04 11.80
CA PRO A 403 -9.80 -24.25 12.77
C PRO A 403 -9.21 -24.32 14.18
N GLY A 404 -9.28 -23.22 14.94
CA GLY A 404 -8.73 -23.10 16.29
C GLY A 404 -7.24 -22.77 16.34
N THR A 405 -6.57 -22.67 15.18
CA THR A 405 -5.12 -22.35 15.09
C THR A 405 -4.83 -20.95 14.57
N GLY A 406 -5.87 -20.14 14.33
CA GLY A 406 -5.71 -18.79 13.83
C GLY A 406 -4.93 -17.90 14.79
N VAL A 407 -3.94 -17.16 14.25
CA VAL A 407 -3.16 -16.17 14.98
C VAL A 407 -3.16 -14.85 14.20
N VAL A 408 -3.42 -13.75 14.90
CA VAL A 408 -3.34 -12.38 14.37
C VAL A 408 -2.04 -11.77 14.86
N TRP A 409 -1.20 -11.36 13.93
CA TRP A 409 0.10 -10.76 14.19
C TRP A 409 0.08 -9.27 13.84
N MET A 410 0.75 -8.47 14.66
CA MET A 410 0.97 -7.06 14.41
C MET A 410 2.46 -6.74 14.52
N ALA A 411 3.00 -6.03 13.54
CA ALA A 411 4.27 -5.33 13.67
C ALA A 411 4.00 -3.93 14.24
N ASP A 412 4.08 -3.78 15.56
CA ASP A 412 3.69 -2.56 16.24
C ASP A 412 4.86 -1.59 16.48
N SER A 413 4.61 -0.30 16.27
CA SER A 413 5.63 0.74 16.41
C SER A 413 6.04 1.05 17.85
N SER A 414 5.27 0.56 18.85
CA SER A 414 5.57 0.76 20.27
C SER A 414 6.01 -0.52 20.98
N LYS A 415 5.30 -1.63 20.74
CA LYS A 415 5.53 -2.91 21.44
C LYS A 415 6.35 -3.91 20.64
N GLY A 416 6.55 -3.67 19.35
CA GLY A 416 7.21 -4.58 18.45
C GLY A 416 6.28 -5.64 17.88
N LEU A 417 6.81 -6.83 17.59
CA LEU A 417 6.00 -7.95 17.18
C LEU A 417 5.10 -8.39 18.34
N VAL A 418 3.79 -8.41 18.12
CA VAL A 418 2.80 -8.96 19.05
C VAL A 418 1.87 -9.92 18.31
N ALA A 419 1.29 -10.87 19.04
CA ALA A 419 0.43 -11.91 18.48
C ALA A 419 -0.78 -12.17 19.38
N PHE A 420 -1.92 -12.52 18.79
CA PHE A 420 -3.15 -12.83 19.50
C PHE A 420 -3.84 -14.03 18.87
N HIS A 421 -4.56 -14.82 19.66
CA HIS A 421 -5.49 -15.80 19.12
C HIS A 421 -6.54 -15.11 18.26
N ALA A 422 -6.78 -15.64 17.06
CA ALA A 422 -7.71 -15.03 16.10
C ALA A 422 -9.15 -15.03 16.60
N VAL A 423 -9.58 -16.10 17.27
CA VAL A 423 -10.92 -16.18 17.85
C VAL A 423 -10.91 -15.57 19.25
N PRO A 424 -11.71 -14.52 19.51
CA PRO A 424 -11.76 -13.90 20.82
C PRO A 424 -12.41 -14.79 21.89
N VAL A 425 -12.03 -14.58 23.15
CA VAL A 425 -12.63 -15.26 24.32
C VAL A 425 -13.11 -14.20 25.30
N GLY A 426 -14.41 -14.22 25.64
CA GLY A 426 -14.96 -13.29 26.63
C GLY A 426 -14.85 -11.80 26.25
N GLY A 427 -14.89 -11.48 24.95
CA GLY A 427 -14.74 -10.10 24.46
C GLY A 427 -13.28 -9.61 24.40
N LEU A 428 -12.31 -10.50 24.56
CA LEU A 428 -10.88 -10.17 24.53
C LEU A 428 -10.16 -10.92 23.41
N LEU A 429 -9.28 -10.21 22.70
CA LEU A 429 -8.22 -10.83 21.90
C LEU A 429 -7.10 -11.31 22.84
N VAL A 430 -7.01 -12.62 23.04
CA VAL A 430 -6.06 -13.23 23.97
C VAL A 430 -4.66 -13.21 23.38
N GLU A 431 -3.73 -12.53 24.05
CA GLU A 431 -2.34 -12.40 23.62
C GLU A 431 -1.60 -13.75 23.68
N ILE A 432 -0.78 -14.00 22.65
CA ILE A 432 0.18 -15.10 22.58
C ILE A 432 1.56 -14.49 22.87
N PRO A 433 2.23 -14.88 23.96
CA PRO A 433 3.56 -14.36 24.27
C PRO A 433 4.56 -14.65 23.15
N VAL A 434 5.24 -13.60 22.70
CA VAL A 434 6.32 -13.67 21.70
C VAL A 434 7.57 -12.96 22.21
N MET A 435 8.73 -13.29 21.62
CA MET A 435 9.96 -12.59 21.94
C MET A 435 9.86 -11.10 21.60
N ARG A 436 10.33 -10.25 22.51
CA ARG A 436 10.31 -8.80 22.29
C ARG A 436 11.31 -8.40 21.20
N THR A 437 10.83 -7.62 20.24
CA THR A 437 11.64 -7.09 19.13
C THR A 437 11.97 -5.61 19.29
N GLY A 438 11.39 -4.94 20.29
CA GLY A 438 11.36 -3.48 20.35
C GLY A 438 10.41 -2.88 19.32
N GLY A 439 10.10 -1.59 19.45
CA GLY A 439 9.22 -0.87 18.52
C GLY A 439 9.71 -0.99 17.07
N LEU A 440 8.78 -1.27 16.17
CA LEU A 440 9.06 -1.51 14.75
C LEU A 440 8.75 -0.26 13.90
N MET A 441 9.37 -0.15 12.72
CA MET A 441 9.06 0.91 11.75
C MET A 441 7.60 0.81 11.28
N LYS A 442 7.00 1.93 10.87
CA LYS A 442 5.63 1.99 10.34
C LYS A 442 5.50 1.14 9.06
N TYR A 443 4.26 0.76 8.76
CA TYR A 443 3.81 0.17 7.49
C TYR A 443 4.39 -1.20 7.10
N GLN A 444 5.23 -1.78 7.95
CA GLN A 444 5.73 -3.14 7.76
C GLN A 444 4.72 -4.21 8.18
N ARG A 445 4.97 -5.46 7.76
CA ARG A 445 4.21 -6.63 8.20
C ARG A 445 5.17 -7.76 8.54
N PRO A 446 4.86 -8.60 9.54
CA PRO A 446 5.66 -9.79 9.77
C PRO A 446 5.55 -10.73 8.57
N VAL A 447 6.68 -11.29 8.15
CA VAL A 447 6.78 -12.29 7.09
C VAL A 447 7.03 -13.65 7.73
N PHE A 448 6.48 -14.72 7.18
CA PHE A 448 6.57 -16.06 7.78
C PHE A 448 7.27 -17.03 6.84
N GLY A 449 8.11 -17.90 7.40
CA GLY A 449 8.80 -18.93 6.64
C GLY A 449 9.75 -19.73 7.51
N ASN A 450 10.01 -20.98 7.15
CA ASN A 450 10.93 -21.86 7.88
C ASN A 450 10.65 -21.90 9.40
N ASN A 451 9.37 -21.98 9.80
CA ASN A 451 8.90 -21.98 11.20
C ASN A 451 9.29 -20.73 12.02
N ARG A 452 9.52 -19.59 11.37
CA ARG A 452 9.83 -18.31 12.02
C ARG A 452 8.97 -17.18 11.48
N ALA A 453 8.75 -16.19 12.33
CA ALA A 453 8.27 -14.86 11.93
C ALA A 453 9.46 -13.92 11.77
N TYR A 454 9.48 -13.10 10.73
CA TYR A 454 10.53 -12.14 10.44
C TYR A 454 9.97 -10.73 10.48
N VAL A 455 10.66 -9.83 11.17
CA VAL A 455 10.36 -8.39 11.22
C VAL A 455 11.62 -7.58 11.05
N GLN A 456 11.48 -6.31 10.64
CA GLN A 456 12.61 -5.40 10.46
C GLN A 456 12.64 -4.33 11.55
N SER A 457 13.78 -4.21 12.21
CA SER A 457 14.07 -3.16 13.19
C SER A 457 15.35 -2.43 12.79
N GLY A 458 15.19 -1.22 12.26
CA GLY A 458 16.28 -0.46 11.64
C GLY A 458 16.93 -1.25 10.49
N ALA A 459 18.25 -1.39 10.53
CA ALA A 459 19.02 -2.17 9.55
C ALA A 459 18.97 -3.69 9.77
N ASN A 460 18.36 -4.16 10.86
CA ASN A 460 18.37 -5.56 11.25
C ASN A 460 17.06 -6.27 10.89
N VAL A 461 17.17 -7.50 10.39
CA VAL A 461 16.05 -8.43 10.29
C VAL A 461 16.09 -9.38 11.48
N MET A 462 15.03 -9.40 12.27
CA MET A 462 14.87 -10.27 13.43
C MET A 462 14.02 -11.48 13.05
N ALA A 463 14.48 -12.68 13.40
CA ALA A 463 13.72 -13.91 13.25
C ALA A 463 13.23 -14.40 14.62
N VAL A 464 11.92 -14.48 14.80
CA VAL A 464 11.25 -14.88 16.06
C VAL A 464 10.64 -16.26 15.90
N GLY A 465 10.98 -17.17 16.82
CA GLY A 465 10.50 -18.55 16.82
C GLY A 465 11.47 -19.57 16.21
N GLY A 466 10.96 -20.76 15.89
CA GLY A 466 11.71 -21.91 15.42
C GLY A 466 12.16 -22.86 16.53
N THR A 467 12.01 -24.16 16.30
CA THR A 467 12.66 -25.23 17.07
C THR A 467 13.93 -25.64 16.32
N PRO A 468 15.10 -25.84 16.98
CA PRO A 468 16.24 -26.44 16.30
C PRO A 468 15.93 -27.92 16.04
N GLY A 469 15.37 -28.22 14.87
CA GLY A 469 15.13 -29.57 14.38
C GLY A 469 15.91 -29.81 13.08
N PRO A 470 16.40 -31.02 12.82
CA PRO A 470 17.21 -31.30 11.65
C PRO A 470 16.40 -31.05 10.38
N VAL A 471 16.88 -30.13 9.56
CA VAL A 471 16.35 -29.89 8.22
C VAL A 471 16.81 -31.06 7.35
N THR A 472 15.95 -32.06 7.19
CA THR A 472 16.14 -33.09 6.16
C THR A 472 15.46 -32.61 4.89
N TYR A 473 16.26 -32.25 3.88
CA TYR A 473 15.80 -32.09 2.51
C TYR A 473 15.59 -33.48 1.90
N SER A 474 14.41 -33.74 1.35
CA SER A 474 14.15 -34.87 0.44
C SER A 474 14.02 -34.38 -0.99
#